data_AF-A0A971KVW4-F1
#
_entry.id   AF-A0A971KVW4-F1
#
_cell.length_a   1.000
_cell.length_b   1.000
_cell.length_c   1.000
_cell.angle_alpha   90.00
_cell.angle_beta   90.00
_cell.angle_gamma   90.00
#
_symmetry.space_group_name_H-M   'P 1'
#
loop_
_entity.id
_entity.type
_entity.pdbx_description
1 polymer ?
#
loop_
_entity_poly.entity_id
_entity_poly.type
_entity_poly.pdbx_seq_one_letter_code
_entity_poly.pdbx_strand_id
1 'polypeptide(L)'
;MKDTSGFTLIELLIVIAILGILVAIAIPYFGQHKRQSVLRHTEANLKNCMLEAISQEIVNGVQSLNCSSPNCTVMVHVNNGTMSVSIPCQSFYESLAIECSIVNNLPRCTY
;
A
#
# COMPACT_ATOMS: atom_id res chain seq x y z
N MET A 1 8.16 5.54 -57.53
CA MET A 1 7.86 6.86 -56.91
C MET A 1 7.32 6.54 -55.52
N LYS A 2 7.93 7.05 -54.45
CA LYS A 2 7.54 6.72 -53.07
C LYS A 2 6.38 7.64 -52.69
N ASP A 3 5.18 7.08 -52.61
CA ASP A 3 4.03 7.75 -52.01
C ASP A 3 4.39 8.15 -50.58
N THR A 4 4.47 9.45 -50.34
CA THR A 4 4.71 9.97 -49.00
C THR A 4 3.34 10.15 -48.38
N SER A 5 2.79 9.07 -47.81
CA SER A 5 1.54 9.11 -47.07
C SER A 5 1.75 9.95 -45.81
N GLY A 6 1.42 11.23 -45.90
CA GLY A 6 1.41 12.15 -44.78
C GLY A 6 0.18 11.96 -43.92
N PHE A 7 0.35 12.02 -42.60
CA PHE A 7 -0.76 12.02 -41.65
C PHE A 7 -1.59 13.30 -41.83
N THR A 8 -2.90 13.19 -41.93
CA THR A 8 -3.76 14.37 -42.11
C THR A 8 -3.95 15.10 -40.78
N LEU A 9 -4.08 16.42 -40.83
CA LEU A 9 -4.35 17.24 -39.64
C LEU A 9 -5.66 16.83 -38.95
N ILE A 10 -6.66 16.36 -39.71
CA ILE A 10 -7.94 15.93 -39.16
C ILE A 10 -7.83 14.59 -38.43
N GLU A 11 -7.00 13.66 -38.92
CA GLU A 11 -6.71 12.42 -38.19
C GLU A 11 -6.07 12.73 -36.83
N LEU A 12 -5.13 13.69 -36.78
CA LEU A 12 -4.51 14.10 -35.51
C LEU A 12 -5.52 14.72 -34.54
N LEU A 13 -6.45 15.54 -35.05
CA LEU A 13 -7.45 16.24 -34.25
C LEU A 13 -8.42 15.26 -33.58
N ILE A 14 -8.85 14.23 -34.29
CA ILE A 14 -9.73 13.19 -33.72
C ILE A 14 -8.98 12.39 -32.64
N VAL A 15 -7.70 12.09 -32.85
CA VAL A 15 -6.89 11.34 -31.87
C VAL A 15 -6.76 12.11 -30.55
N ILE A 16 -6.43 13.41 -30.59
CA ILE A 16 -6.31 14.21 -29.36
C ILE A 16 -7.66 14.37 -28.65
N ALA A 17 -8.76 14.43 -29.40
CA ALA A 17 -10.10 14.51 -28.84
C ALA A 17 -10.44 13.24 -28.04
N ILE A 18 -10.15 12.06 -28.59
CA ILE A 18 -10.37 10.77 -27.90
C ILE A 18 -9.42 10.63 -26.70
N LEU A 19 -8.13 10.98 -26.85
CA LEU A 19 -7.16 10.95 -25.74
C LEU A 19 -7.59 11.87 -24.58
N GLY A 20 -8.15 13.04 -24.86
CA GLY A 20 -8.68 13.94 -23.83
C GLY A 20 -9.79 13.30 -22.99
N ILE A 21 -10.72 12.59 -23.63
CA ILE A 21 -11.81 11.87 -22.94
C ILE A 21 -11.25 10.74 -22.06
N LEU A 22 -10.30 9.96 -22.59
CA LEU A 22 -9.68 8.86 -21.83
C LEU A 22 -8.94 9.37 -20.59
N VAL A 23 -8.15 10.45 -20.73
CA VAL A 23 -7.37 11.02 -19.63
C VAL A 23 -8.28 11.57 -18.52
N ALA A 24 -9.40 12.21 -18.88
CA ALA A 24 -10.36 12.75 -17.92
C ALA A 24 -10.90 11.68 -16.95
N ILE A 25 -11.11 10.45 -17.42
CA ILE A 25 -11.59 9.32 -16.60
C ILE A 25 -10.41 8.60 -15.93
N ALA A 26 -9.29 8.44 -16.63
CA ALA A 26 -8.16 7.65 -16.16
C ALA A 26 -7.45 8.26 -14.92
N ILE A 27 -7.27 9.58 -14.89
CA ILE A 27 -6.56 10.26 -13.78
C ILE A 27 -7.23 10.02 -12.41
N PRO A 28 -8.53 10.31 -12.20
CA PRO A 28 -9.15 10.13 -10.89
C PRO A 28 -9.23 8.65 -10.48
N TYR A 29 -9.42 7.75 -11.47
CA TYR A 29 -9.47 6.32 -11.24
C TYR A 29 -8.11 5.79 -10.75
N PHE A 30 -7.01 6.12 -11.45
CA PHE A 30 -5.68 5.64 -11.12
C PHE A 30 -5.24 6.04 -9.70
N GLY A 31 -5.58 7.25 -9.24
CA GLY A 31 -5.24 7.72 -7.90
C GLY A 31 -5.85 6.85 -6.78
N GLN A 32 -7.13 6.46 -6.91
CA GLN A 32 -7.81 5.60 -5.94
C GLN A 32 -7.20 4.18 -5.91
N HIS A 33 -6.91 3.62 -7.09
CA HIS A 33 -6.30 2.28 -7.18
C HIS A 33 -4.89 2.24 -6.61
N LYS A 34 -4.09 3.29 -6.85
CA LYS A 34 -2.75 3.42 -6.28
C LYS A 34 -2.81 3.42 -4.76
N ARG A 35 -3.70 4.20 -4.16
CA ARG A 35 -3.90 4.24 -2.69
C ARG A 35 -4.32 2.89 -2.13
N GLN A 36 -5.30 2.22 -2.73
CA GLN A 36 -5.71 0.89 -2.29
C GLN A 36 -4.60 -0.16 -2.43
N SER A 37 -3.80 -0.07 -3.50
CA SER A 37 -2.65 -0.95 -3.68
C SER A 37 -1.62 -0.77 -2.57
N VAL A 38 -1.35 0.48 -2.18
CA VAL A 38 -0.43 0.79 -1.08
C VAL A 38 -0.97 0.25 0.24
N LEU A 39 -2.24 0.50 0.58
CA LEU A 39 -2.84 -0.04 1.80
C LEU A 39 -2.73 -1.57 1.88
N ARG A 40 -3.06 -2.26 0.77
CA ARG A 40 -2.96 -3.73 0.69
C ARG A 40 -1.52 -4.20 0.84
N HIS A 41 -0.57 -3.47 0.24
CA HIS A 41 0.85 -3.79 0.34
C HIS A 41 1.37 -3.61 1.77
N THR A 42 1.02 -2.50 2.42
CA THR A 42 1.34 -2.21 3.81
C THR A 42 0.74 -3.26 4.75
N GLU A 43 -0.53 -3.63 4.57
CA GLU A 43 -1.19 -4.66 5.38
C GLU A 43 -0.51 -6.03 5.20
N ALA A 44 -0.15 -6.39 3.97
CA ALA A 44 0.56 -7.65 3.70
C ALA A 44 1.95 -7.69 4.35
N ASN A 45 2.73 -6.63 4.23
CA ASN A 45 4.04 -6.56 4.85
C ASN A 45 3.93 -6.58 6.38
N LEU A 46 2.92 -5.90 6.94
CA LEU A 46 2.68 -5.87 8.37
C LEU A 46 2.28 -7.24 8.92
N LYS A 47 1.49 -8.03 8.18
CA LYS A 47 1.20 -9.44 8.52
C LYS A 47 2.48 -10.26 8.60
N ASN A 48 3.35 -10.15 7.59
CA ASN A 48 4.61 -10.88 7.58
C ASN A 48 5.50 -10.47 8.76
N CYS A 49 5.60 -9.17 9.04
CA CYS A 49 6.37 -8.66 10.18
C CYS A 49 5.79 -9.11 11.53
N MET A 50 4.46 -9.14 11.67
CA MET A 50 3.81 -9.65 12.88
C MET A 50 4.13 -11.14 13.12
N LEU A 51 4.09 -11.95 12.06
CA LEU A 51 4.47 -13.37 12.15
C LEU A 51 5.94 -13.54 12.56
N GLU A 52 6.81 -12.68 12.04
CA GLU A 52 8.23 -12.66 12.40
C GLU A 52 8.44 -12.19 13.85
N ALA A 53 7.71 -11.18 14.31
CA ALA A 53 7.80 -10.70 15.70
C ALA A 53 7.39 -11.81 16.68
N ILE A 54 6.31 -12.53 16.37
CA ILE A 54 5.85 -13.67 17.16
C ILE A 54 6.89 -14.79 17.17
N SER A 55 7.49 -15.11 16.02
CA SER A 55 8.50 -16.19 15.95
C SER A 55 9.76 -15.83 16.74
N GLN A 56 10.19 -14.56 16.71
CA GLN A 56 11.34 -14.08 17.48
C GLN A 56 11.05 -14.01 18.98
N GLU A 57 9.81 -13.77 19.39
CA GLU A 57 9.42 -13.90 20.79
C GLU A 57 9.59 -15.34 21.28
N ILE A 58 9.09 -16.31 20.50
CA ILE A 58 9.14 -17.73 20.89
C ILE A 58 10.59 -18.24 20.96
N VAL A 59 11.45 -17.83 20.03
CA VAL A 59 12.82 -18.36 19.93
C VAL A 59 13.79 -17.59 20.85
N ASN A 60 13.68 -16.26 20.89
CA ASN A 60 14.68 -15.39 21.53
C ASN A 60 14.11 -14.52 22.66
N GLY A 61 12.80 -14.59 22.95
CA GLY A 61 12.16 -13.73 23.94
C GLY A 61 12.06 -12.26 23.50
N VAL A 62 12.20 -11.96 22.21
CA VAL A 62 12.12 -10.60 21.68
C VAL A 62 10.66 -10.16 21.62
N GLN A 63 10.31 -9.12 22.36
CA GLN A 63 8.94 -8.58 22.44
C GLN A 63 8.70 -7.37 21.51
N SER A 64 9.71 -6.96 20.75
CA SER A 64 9.60 -5.82 19.84
C SER A 64 10.41 -6.07 18.57
N LEU A 65 9.77 -5.93 17.41
CA LEU A 65 10.41 -6.04 16.12
C LEU A 65 10.16 -4.77 15.30
N ASN A 66 11.22 -4.23 14.70
CA ASN A 66 11.10 -3.15 13.74
C ASN A 66 10.88 -3.72 12.33
N CYS A 67 9.71 -3.47 11.78
CA CYS A 67 9.38 -3.73 10.39
C CYS A 67 10.08 -2.68 9.52
N SER A 68 10.81 -3.10 8.49
CA SER A 68 11.51 -2.18 7.59
C SER A 68 10.58 -1.54 6.56
N SER A 69 9.42 -2.15 6.30
CA SER A 69 8.39 -1.64 5.37
C SER A 69 7.00 -2.13 5.81
N PRO A 70 6.08 -1.24 6.20
CA PRO A 70 6.32 0.15 6.61
C PRO A 70 7.27 0.23 7.82
N ASN A 71 8.00 1.34 7.98
CA ASN A 71 8.84 1.57 9.16
C ASN A 71 7.97 1.67 10.41
N CYS A 72 7.87 0.57 11.14
CA CYS A 72 6.95 0.41 12.26
C CYS A 72 7.54 -0.53 13.30
N THR A 73 7.16 -0.34 14.55
CA THR A 73 7.51 -1.27 15.61
C THR A 73 6.29 -2.12 15.97
N VAL A 74 6.40 -3.43 15.80
CA VAL A 74 5.44 -4.40 16.31
C VAL A 74 5.87 -4.80 17.70
N MET A 75 4.97 -4.65 18.66
CA MET A 75 5.18 -5.09 20.03
C MET A 75 4.33 -6.33 20.30
N VAL A 76 4.93 -7.36 20.87
CA VAL A 76 4.24 -8.56 21.30
C VAL A 76 4.21 -8.58 22.82
N HIS A 77 3.02 -8.79 23.37
CA HIS A 77 2.75 -8.70 24.79
C HIS A 77 2.15 -10.02 25.28
N VAL A 78 2.87 -10.67 26.19
CA VAL A 78 2.53 -11.98 26.75
C VAL A 78 1.92 -11.79 28.14
N ASN A 79 0.69 -12.26 28.33
CA ASN A 79 0.04 -12.31 29.63
C ASN A 79 -0.48 -13.72 29.90
N ASN A 80 0.09 -14.42 30.89
CA ASN A 80 -0.37 -15.70 31.44
C ASN A 80 -1.06 -16.62 30.40
N GLY A 81 -0.35 -16.96 29.33
CA GLY A 81 -0.82 -17.89 28.29
C GLY A 81 -1.55 -17.26 27.11
N THR A 82 -1.68 -15.93 27.07
CA THR A 82 -2.21 -15.18 25.92
C THR A 82 -1.14 -14.26 25.35
N MET A 83 -1.01 -14.26 24.03
CA MET A 83 -0.15 -13.33 23.29
C MET A 83 -1.04 -12.31 22.60
N SER A 84 -0.70 -11.03 22.75
CA SER A 84 -1.39 -9.93 22.09
C SER A 84 -0.37 -9.09 21.33
N VAL A 85 -0.77 -8.56 20.18
CA VAL A 85 0.12 -7.77 19.33
C VAL A 85 -0.40 -6.34 19.28
N SER A 86 0.49 -5.37 19.46
CA SER A 86 0.21 -3.95 19.32
C SER A 86 1.13 -3.34 18.28
N ILE A 87 0.58 -2.43 17.47
CA ILE A 87 1.29 -1.85 16.34
C ILE A 87 0.93 -0.36 16.23
N PRO A 88 1.69 0.56 16.84
CA PRO A 88 1.59 1.97 16.52
C PRO A 88 2.33 2.24 15.20
N CYS A 89 1.63 2.07 14.08
CA CYS A 89 2.14 2.43 12.75
C CYS A 89 1.49 3.73 12.28
N GLN A 90 2.30 4.78 12.09
CA GLN A 90 1.92 5.92 11.24
C GLN A 90 2.95 6.04 10.13
N SER A 91 2.53 5.71 8.91
CA SER A 91 3.37 5.82 7.72
C SER A 91 2.81 6.88 6.78
N PHE A 92 3.67 7.67 6.15
CA PHE A 92 3.25 8.69 5.18
C PHE A 92 3.49 8.19 3.77
N TYR A 93 2.45 8.22 2.93
CA TYR A 93 2.56 7.93 1.50
C TYR A 93 1.93 9.08 0.70
N GLU A 94 2.70 9.75 -0.16
CA GLU A 94 2.22 10.89 -0.99
C GLU A 94 1.36 11.89 -0.20
N SER A 95 1.82 12.28 1.00
CA SER A 95 1.15 13.21 1.93
C SER A 95 -0.13 12.71 2.61
N LEU A 96 -0.45 11.42 2.48
CA LEU A 96 -1.53 10.76 3.18
C LEU A 96 -0.99 9.97 4.38
N ALA A 97 -1.56 10.21 5.57
CA ALA A 97 -1.23 9.44 6.76
C ALA A 97 -1.94 8.08 6.68
N ILE A 98 -1.19 6.99 6.75
CA ILE A 98 -1.72 5.64 6.84
C ILE A 98 -1.55 5.18 8.28
N GLU A 99 -2.67 4.91 8.94
CA GLU A 99 -2.73 4.36 10.28
C GLU A 99 -3.07 2.88 10.22
N CYS A 100 -2.29 2.05 10.89
CA CYS A 100 -2.58 0.63 11.01
C CYS A 100 -2.81 0.25 12.47
N SER A 101 -3.80 -0.60 12.70
CA SER A 101 -4.12 -1.14 14.02
C SER A 101 -4.52 -2.61 13.93
N ILE A 102 -4.44 -3.32 15.05
CA ILE A 102 -4.94 -4.69 15.18
C ILE A 102 -6.42 -4.64 15.55
N VAL A 103 -7.25 -5.18 14.66
CA VAL A 103 -8.69 -5.33 14.88
C VAL A 103 -9.04 -6.80 14.73
N ASN A 104 -9.61 -7.41 15.77
CA ASN A 104 -9.93 -8.84 15.81
C ASN A 104 -8.73 -9.74 15.49
N ASN A 105 -7.54 -9.41 16.00
CA ASN A 105 -6.29 -10.14 15.77
C ASN A 105 -5.78 -10.11 14.32
N LEU A 106 -6.30 -9.21 13.48
CA LEU A 106 -5.79 -8.96 12.12
C LEU A 106 -5.31 -7.51 12.00
N PRO A 107 -4.18 -7.26 11.30
CA PRO A 107 -3.80 -5.91 10.97
C PRO A 107 -4.76 -5.32 9.94
N ARG A 108 -5.22 -4.10 10.20
CA ARG A 108 -6.05 -3.31 9.28
C ARG A 108 -5.44 -1.92 9.18
N CYS A 109 -5.27 -1.45 7.95
CA CYS A 109 -4.74 -0.13 7.67
C CYS A 109 -5.80 0.75 7.01
N THR A 110 -5.86 2.01 7.43
CA THR A 110 -6.74 3.06 6.91
C THR A 110 -5.93 4.32 6.63
N TYR A 111 -6.51 5.25 5.87
CA TYR A 111 -5.90 6.54 5.55
C TYR A 111 -6.76 7.71 6.02
#